data_AF-A0A9P0I0P2-F1
#
_entry.id   AF-A0A9P0I0P2-F1
#
_cell.length_a   1.000
_cell.length_b   1.000
_cell.length_c   1.000
_cell.angle_alpha   90.00
_cell.angle_beta   90.00
_cell.angle_gamma   90.00
#
_symmetry.space_group_name_H-M   'P 1'
#
loop_
_entity.id
_entity.type
_entity.pdbx_description
1 polymer ?
#
loop_
_entity_poly.entity_id
_entity_poly.type
_entity_poly.pdbx_seq_one_letter_code
_entity_poly.pdbx_strand_id
1 'polypeptide(L)'
;MKEFIKLKTELADVIKLIPDLDCKTNSDDKEKVKKLSGKDLESALKAMIVYLKAVQANLGKDGQNEATNESKHRELIETTMLKCFLQVNFDVTNLIQTSNNICVEEADKKLLQHKKYSELVMLYQKYGQHMKALQLLKDHAKQTDSCLVGYQRTVNYLQQLGAEHINLIFQFSDWVLKDHPEEGLKIFIEDKVEIENLPRSKILDFLLRQHESLVIPYLEHVIHTWNDTNSLFHDALINMYRDKITDKKANLTDAEVQHTKSKLIAFLEKSAHYMPERVLVHFPVDKLFEERAIIYGKLGRHEQALAIYVLILGDVDKAVRHCENSSTDPSNKSQDVYVILMRILINPEKESAREMISKLLANATMHPKTSVPNLERTLDILEDHVDKVSPLGVLSVLPDTVPLCRLKKILENVLESQFALARQVQIVKGLSQAEHEQIEDMNQYYESQGSLITDSDACPVCKKHFGNQTALVRYPNGVIVHFHCKLR
;
A
#
# COMPACT_ATOMS: atom_id res chain seq x y z
N MET A 1 -58.61 2.17 -20.18
CA MET A 1 -57.31 1.44 -20.11
C MET A 1 -57.45 -0.08 -20.29
N LYS A 2 -58.28 -0.81 -19.52
CA LYS A 2 -58.49 -2.27 -19.74
C LYS A 2 -58.99 -2.63 -21.16
N GLU A 3 -59.78 -1.77 -21.78
CA GLU A 3 -60.21 -1.95 -23.18
C GLU A 3 -59.09 -1.70 -24.20
N PHE A 4 -58.22 -0.70 -23.99
CA PHE A 4 -57.05 -0.47 -24.85
C PHE A 4 -56.08 -1.65 -24.85
N ILE A 5 -55.96 -2.38 -23.71
CA ILE A 5 -55.16 -3.62 -23.63
C ILE A 5 -55.76 -4.71 -24.52
N LYS A 6 -57.09 -4.80 -24.57
CA LYS A 6 -57.80 -5.77 -25.44
C LYS A 6 -57.73 -5.39 -26.91
N LEU A 7 -57.62 -4.11 -27.23
CA LEU A 7 -57.66 -3.55 -28.59
C LEU A 7 -56.27 -3.40 -29.25
N LYS A 8 -55.18 -3.76 -28.57
CA LYS A 8 -53.78 -3.61 -29.07
C LYS A 8 -53.51 -2.23 -29.69
N THR A 9 -54.03 -1.17 -29.08
CA THR A 9 -53.94 0.19 -29.62
C THR A 9 -52.53 0.74 -29.51
N GLU A 10 -52.04 1.45 -30.53
CA GLU A 10 -50.68 1.99 -30.55
C GLU A 10 -50.42 2.92 -29.36
N LEU A 11 -49.25 2.75 -28.73
CA LEU A 11 -48.90 3.42 -27.49
C LEU A 11 -48.85 4.96 -27.65
N ALA A 12 -48.51 5.44 -28.85
CA ALA A 12 -48.47 6.85 -29.20
C ALA A 12 -49.87 7.52 -29.15
N ASP A 13 -50.92 6.81 -29.57
CA ASP A 13 -52.28 7.34 -29.56
C ASP A 13 -52.88 7.39 -28.15
N VAL A 14 -52.44 6.48 -27.28
CA VAL A 14 -52.82 6.49 -25.86
C VAL A 14 -52.08 7.60 -25.08
N ILE A 15 -50.86 7.95 -25.48
CA ILE A 15 -50.10 9.08 -24.91
C ILE A 15 -50.71 10.43 -25.30
N LYS A 16 -51.15 10.59 -26.56
CA LYS A 16 -51.84 11.80 -27.06
C LYS A 16 -53.12 12.15 -26.28
N LEU A 17 -53.74 11.17 -25.62
CA LEU A 17 -54.95 11.39 -24.82
C LEU A 17 -54.70 12.16 -23.51
N ILE A 18 -53.45 12.24 -23.04
CA ILE A 18 -53.07 13.02 -21.85
C ILE A 18 -52.01 14.06 -22.27
N PRO A 19 -52.41 15.32 -22.49
CA PRO A 19 -51.56 16.34 -23.10
C PRO A 19 -50.32 16.72 -22.28
N ASP A 20 -50.23 16.33 -21.01
CA ASP A 20 -49.05 16.60 -20.18
C ASP A 20 -47.90 15.56 -20.36
N LEU A 21 -48.13 14.49 -21.13
CA LEU A 21 -47.18 13.38 -21.32
C LEU A 21 -46.48 13.37 -22.70
N ASP A 22 -47.03 14.08 -23.68
CA ASP A 22 -46.58 14.01 -25.08
C ASP A 22 -45.31 14.85 -25.34
N CYS A 23 -44.41 14.30 -26.16
CA CYS A 23 -43.05 14.83 -26.34
C CYS A 23 -42.68 15.22 -27.78
N LYS A 24 -43.64 15.33 -28.69
CA LYS A 24 -43.40 15.88 -30.02
C LYS A 24 -44.44 16.93 -30.36
N THR A 25 -44.20 18.18 -29.96
CA THR A 25 -44.85 19.31 -30.63
C THR A 25 -44.17 19.53 -31.97
N ASN A 26 -44.58 18.77 -32.99
CA ASN A 26 -44.63 19.36 -34.32
C ASN A 26 -45.88 20.24 -34.33
N SER A 27 -45.65 21.52 -34.63
CA SER A 27 -46.67 22.51 -34.88
C SER A 27 -47.72 21.97 -35.85
N ASP A 28 -48.97 22.35 -35.60
CA ASP A 28 -50.15 22.10 -36.43
C ASP A 28 -50.87 20.77 -36.18
N ASP A 29 -51.50 20.67 -35.00
CA ASP A 29 -52.92 20.30 -34.90
C ASP A 29 -53.45 20.55 -33.48
N LYS A 30 -53.99 21.75 -33.27
CA LYS A 30 -54.78 22.10 -32.08
C LYS A 30 -56.19 21.53 -32.24
N GLU A 31 -56.34 20.20 -32.17
CA GLU A 31 -57.66 19.64 -31.87
C GLU A 31 -57.89 19.57 -30.36
N LYS A 32 -59.08 19.99 -29.96
CA LYS A 32 -59.49 20.34 -28.59
C LYS A 32 -59.47 19.11 -27.66
N VAL A 33 -58.31 18.76 -27.12
CA VAL A 33 -58.24 17.79 -26.02
C VAL A 33 -58.64 18.49 -24.72
N LYS A 34 -59.75 18.04 -24.12
CA LYS A 34 -60.23 18.51 -22.80
C LYS A 34 -59.13 18.29 -21.76
N LYS A 35 -58.62 19.37 -21.16
CA LYS A 35 -57.72 19.31 -20.00
C LYS A 35 -58.44 18.59 -18.85
N LEU A 36 -58.06 17.35 -18.59
CA LEU A 36 -58.41 16.64 -17.36
C LEU A 36 -57.76 17.41 -16.19
N SER A 37 -58.48 17.67 -15.10
CA SER A 37 -57.91 18.35 -13.92
C SER A 37 -58.33 17.66 -12.62
N GLY A 38 -57.42 17.65 -11.63
CA GLY A 38 -57.66 17.11 -10.30
C GLY A 38 -57.70 15.58 -10.22
N LYS A 39 -58.68 15.04 -9.49
CA LYS A 39 -58.81 13.60 -9.15
C LYS A 39 -59.00 12.69 -10.37
N ASP A 40 -59.57 13.22 -11.45
CA ASP A 40 -59.76 12.49 -12.70
C ASP A 40 -58.44 12.29 -13.46
N LEU A 41 -57.52 13.26 -13.32
CA LEU A 41 -56.17 13.16 -13.88
C LEU A 41 -55.32 12.17 -13.06
N GLU A 42 -55.40 12.20 -11.72
CA GLU A 42 -54.71 11.19 -10.88
C GLU A 42 -55.21 9.76 -11.12
N SER A 43 -56.52 9.57 -11.25
CA SER A 43 -57.09 8.24 -11.52
C SER A 43 -56.79 7.76 -12.93
N ALA A 44 -56.78 8.65 -13.92
CA ALA A 44 -56.32 8.36 -15.28
C ALA A 44 -54.83 7.97 -15.31
N LEU A 45 -53.96 8.70 -14.61
CA LEU A 45 -52.53 8.39 -14.51
C LEU A 45 -52.27 7.08 -13.78
N LYS A 46 -52.99 6.77 -12.69
CA LYS A 46 -52.91 5.46 -12.01
C LYS A 46 -53.36 4.32 -12.92
N ALA A 47 -54.43 4.51 -13.69
CA ALA A 47 -54.89 3.54 -14.67
C ALA A 47 -53.91 3.37 -15.84
N MET A 48 -53.21 4.44 -16.21
CA MET A 48 -52.16 4.45 -17.23
C MET A 48 -50.90 3.73 -16.76
N ILE A 49 -50.51 3.87 -15.49
CA ILE A 49 -49.41 3.10 -14.90
C ILE A 49 -49.70 1.59 -14.96
N VAL A 50 -50.93 1.17 -14.64
CA VAL A 50 -51.35 -0.24 -14.74
C VAL A 50 -51.34 -0.71 -16.20
N TYR A 51 -51.75 0.15 -17.13
CA TYR A 51 -51.69 -0.11 -18.57
C TYR A 51 -50.25 -0.31 -19.05
N LEU A 52 -49.36 0.63 -18.73
CA LEU A 52 -47.95 0.62 -19.15
C LEU A 52 -47.21 -0.60 -18.58
N LYS A 53 -47.45 -0.98 -17.31
CA LYS A 53 -46.91 -2.22 -16.72
C LYS A 53 -47.41 -3.48 -17.44
N ALA A 54 -48.68 -3.52 -17.86
CA ALA A 54 -49.24 -4.64 -18.60
C ALA A 54 -48.70 -4.73 -20.03
N VAL A 55 -48.49 -3.59 -20.70
CA VAL A 55 -47.88 -3.55 -22.05
C VAL A 55 -46.40 -3.97 -21.99
N GLN A 56 -45.65 -3.52 -20.97
CA GLN A 56 -44.26 -3.95 -20.74
C GLN A 56 -44.15 -5.47 -20.51
N ALA A 57 -45.10 -6.08 -19.77
CA ALA A 57 -45.13 -7.53 -19.54
C ALA A 57 -45.49 -8.36 -20.79
N ASN A 58 -46.22 -7.78 -21.74
CA ASN A 58 -46.62 -8.44 -22.99
C ASN A 58 -45.52 -8.38 -24.07
N LEU A 59 -44.69 -7.33 -24.07
CA LEU A 59 -43.52 -7.20 -24.97
C LEU A 59 -42.45 -8.30 -24.74
N GLY A 60 -42.47 -9.00 -23.60
CA GLY A 60 -41.56 -10.13 -23.33
C GLY A 60 -42.02 -11.48 -23.90
N LYS A 61 -43.24 -11.57 -24.48
CA LYS A 61 -43.83 -12.83 -24.95
C LYS A 61 -43.88 -12.98 -26.48
N ASP A 62 -43.78 -11.89 -27.22
CA ASP A 62 -43.75 -11.92 -28.69
C ASP A 62 -42.29 -12.07 -29.14
N GLY A 63 -41.89 -13.31 -29.35
CA GLY A 63 -40.59 -13.66 -29.89
C GLY A 63 -40.47 -13.33 -31.38
N GLN A 64 -39.33 -12.74 -31.72
CA GLN A 64 -38.71 -12.66 -33.05
C GLN A 64 -39.26 -11.60 -34.01
N ASN A 65 -38.45 -10.55 -34.14
CA ASN A 65 -38.29 -9.58 -35.25
C ASN A 65 -38.74 -8.15 -34.93
N GLU A 66 -37.90 -7.39 -34.21
CA GLU A 66 -37.69 -5.93 -34.35
C GLU A 66 -36.89 -5.34 -33.15
N ALA A 67 -35.62 -5.75 -32.98
CA ALA A 67 -34.81 -5.34 -31.82
C ALA A 67 -34.64 -3.81 -31.65
N THR A 68 -34.67 -3.03 -32.75
CA THR A 68 -34.52 -1.57 -32.75
C THR A 68 -35.81 -0.80 -32.47
N ASN A 69 -36.98 -1.31 -32.87
CA ASN A 69 -38.27 -0.68 -32.52
C ASN A 69 -38.72 -1.05 -31.11
N GLU A 70 -38.35 -2.25 -30.62
CA GLU A 70 -38.59 -2.64 -29.23
C GLU A 70 -37.83 -1.78 -28.22
N SER A 71 -36.57 -1.39 -28.49
CA SER A 71 -35.82 -0.51 -27.57
C SER A 71 -36.48 0.86 -27.46
N LYS A 72 -36.84 1.48 -28.59
CA LYS A 72 -37.54 2.78 -28.64
C LYS A 72 -38.93 2.73 -28.00
N HIS A 73 -39.67 1.63 -28.18
CA HIS A 73 -40.96 1.44 -27.52
C HIS A 73 -40.81 1.25 -26.01
N ARG A 74 -39.82 0.49 -25.55
CA ARG A 74 -39.49 0.36 -24.12
C ARG A 74 -39.04 1.70 -23.54
N GLU A 75 -38.27 2.48 -24.30
CA GLU A 75 -37.86 3.84 -23.92
C GLU A 75 -39.05 4.77 -23.70
N LEU A 76 -39.98 4.76 -24.64
CA LEU A 76 -41.20 5.56 -24.57
C LEU A 76 -42.07 5.13 -23.39
N ILE A 77 -42.25 3.82 -23.16
CA ILE A 77 -43.05 3.27 -22.06
C ILE A 77 -42.45 3.68 -20.71
N GLU A 78 -41.16 3.48 -20.50
CA GLU A 78 -40.49 3.77 -19.23
C GLU A 78 -40.41 5.28 -18.95
N THR A 79 -40.17 6.10 -19.97
CA THR A 79 -40.16 7.57 -19.86
C THR A 79 -41.57 8.11 -19.56
N THR A 80 -42.60 7.58 -20.21
CA THR A 80 -44.01 7.94 -19.94
C THR A 80 -44.44 7.48 -18.55
N MET A 81 -43.99 6.30 -18.13
CA MET A 81 -44.24 5.76 -16.81
C MET A 81 -43.59 6.66 -15.74
N LEU A 82 -42.35 7.10 -15.93
CA LEU A 82 -41.67 8.07 -15.06
C LEU A 82 -42.48 9.37 -14.93
N LYS A 83 -42.96 9.93 -16.05
CA LYS A 83 -43.80 11.14 -16.04
C LYS A 83 -45.11 10.94 -15.25
N CYS A 84 -45.77 9.78 -15.42
CA CYS A 84 -46.98 9.45 -14.66
C CYS A 84 -46.69 9.35 -13.15
N PHE A 85 -45.56 8.74 -12.76
CA PHE A 85 -45.18 8.60 -11.36
C PHE A 85 -44.77 9.93 -10.72
N LEU A 86 -44.17 10.85 -11.48
CA LEU A 86 -43.83 12.20 -11.03
C LEU A 86 -45.08 13.07 -10.78
N GLN A 87 -46.10 12.95 -11.63
CA GLN A 87 -47.35 13.70 -11.46
C GLN A 87 -48.22 13.19 -10.30
N VAL A 88 -48.11 11.91 -9.94
CA VAL A 88 -48.89 11.28 -8.84
C VAL A 88 -48.13 11.29 -7.50
N ASN A 89 -46.95 11.92 -7.44
CA ASN A 89 -46.11 11.99 -6.23
C ASN A 89 -45.73 10.61 -5.62
N PHE A 90 -45.62 9.57 -6.45
CA PHE A 90 -45.19 8.25 -5.99
C PHE A 90 -43.65 8.18 -5.87
N ASP A 91 -43.14 7.22 -5.10
CA ASP A 91 -41.69 6.95 -5.01
C ASP A 91 -41.15 6.48 -6.36
N VAL A 92 -40.40 7.38 -7.01
CA VAL A 92 -39.81 7.18 -8.33
C VAL A 92 -38.52 6.35 -8.25
N THR A 93 -37.97 6.17 -7.04
CA THR A 93 -36.75 5.42 -6.71
C THR A 93 -36.75 4.01 -7.30
N ASN A 94 -37.83 3.26 -7.07
CA ASN A 94 -37.95 1.87 -7.53
C ASN A 94 -38.01 1.77 -9.06
N LEU A 95 -38.58 2.77 -9.73
CA LEU A 95 -38.61 2.80 -11.18
C LEU A 95 -37.24 3.06 -11.74
N ILE A 96 -36.55 4.10 -11.27
CA ILE A 96 -35.22 4.46 -11.75
C ILE A 96 -34.24 3.29 -11.56
N GLN A 97 -34.31 2.58 -10.44
CA GLN A 97 -33.48 1.38 -10.20
C GLN A 97 -33.80 0.24 -11.18
N THR A 98 -35.08 0.00 -11.49
CA THR A 98 -35.50 -1.17 -12.30
C THR A 98 -35.46 -0.91 -13.82
N SER A 99 -35.59 0.35 -14.27
CA SER A 99 -35.81 0.71 -15.69
C SER A 99 -34.51 1.03 -16.42
N ASN A 100 -34.19 0.30 -17.49
CA ASN A 100 -32.91 0.39 -18.19
C ASN A 100 -32.93 1.36 -19.38
N ASN A 101 -34.10 1.86 -19.76
CA ASN A 101 -34.34 2.60 -21.00
C ASN A 101 -35.12 3.91 -20.71
N ILE A 102 -34.64 4.78 -19.84
CA ILE A 102 -35.24 6.11 -19.63
C ILE A 102 -34.52 7.12 -20.51
N CYS A 103 -35.29 7.93 -21.25
CA CYS A 103 -34.73 9.10 -21.94
C CYS A 103 -34.28 10.14 -20.90
N VAL A 104 -32.97 10.27 -20.72
CA VAL A 104 -32.36 11.13 -19.69
C VAL A 104 -32.75 12.59 -19.86
N GLU A 105 -32.85 13.10 -21.10
CA GLU A 105 -33.15 14.51 -21.36
C GLU A 105 -34.57 14.94 -20.95
N GLU A 106 -35.54 14.04 -21.08
CA GLU A 106 -36.93 14.31 -20.71
C GLU A 106 -37.17 14.12 -19.21
N ALA A 107 -36.55 13.08 -18.65
CA ALA A 107 -36.55 12.82 -17.23
C ALA A 107 -35.92 13.97 -16.45
N ASP A 108 -34.79 14.51 -16.95
CA ASP A 108 -34.08 15.65 -16.38
C ASP A 108 -34.97 16.88 -16.27
N LYS A 109 -35.60 17.30 -17.38
CA LYS A 109 -36.52 18.45 -17.41
C LYS A 109 -37.69 18.28 -16.44
N LYS A 110 -38.28 17.10 -16.35
CA LYS A 110 -39.44 16.84 -15.48
C LYS A 110 -39.06 16.73 -14.00
N LEU A 111 -37.92 16.11 -13.68
CA LEU A 111 -37.43 16.03 -12.31
C LEU A 111 -37.02 17.40 -11.76
N LEU A 112 -36.38 18.24 -12.58
CA LEU A 112 -36.09 19.64 -12.28
C LEU A 112 -37.37 20.46 -12.00
N GLN A 113 -38.41 20.30 -12.84
CA GLN A 113 -39.70 20.98 -12.65
C GLN A 113 -40.37 20.61 -11.30
N HIS A 114 -40.23 19.36 -10.86
CA HIS A 114 -40.80 18.87 -9.60
C HIS A 114 -39.87 19.03 -8.38
N LYS A 115 -38.68 19.65 -8.53
CA LYS A 115 -37.67 19.82 -7.47
C LYS A 115 -37.24 18.50 -6.80
N LYS A 116 -37.36 17.37 -7.50
CA LYS A 116 -36.96 16.03 -7.00
C LYS A 116 -35.49 15.73 -7.34
N TYR A 117 -34.59 16.43 -6.64
CA TYR A 117 -33.16 16.41 -6.94
C TYR A 117 -32.46 15.09 -6.55
N SER A 118 -32.91 14.41 -5.49
CA SER A 118 -32.34 13.13 -5.04
C SER A 118 -32.52 12.03 -6.09
N GLU A 119 -33.71 11.96 -6.68
CA GLU A 119 -34.07 11.02 -7.73
C GLU A 119 -33.33 11.31 -9.03
N LEU A 120 -33.05 12.59 -9.31
CA LEU A 120 -32.26 13.01 -10.46
C LEU A 120 -30.79 12.58 -10.34
N VAL A 121 -30.19 12.66 -9.15
CA VAL A 121 -28.83 12.16 -8.90
C VAL A 121 -28.76 10.64 -9.11
N MET A 122 -29.75 9.87 -8.64
CA MET A 122 -29.83 8.43 -8.89
C MET A 122 -29.97 8.10 -10.37
N LEU A 123 -30.75 8.89 -11.11
CA LEU A 123 -30.90 8.72 -12.55
C LEU A 123 -29.56 8.97 -13.26
N TYR A 124 -28.89 10.08 -12.97
CA TYR A 124 -27.59 10.37 -13.57
C TYR A 124 -26.52 9.33 -13.22
N GLN A 125 -26.57 8.75 -12.01
CA GLN A 125 -25.68 7.65 -11.63
C GLN A 125 -25.90 6.42 -12.52
N LYS A 126 -27.15 6.03 -12.76
CA LYS A 126 -27.49 4.87 -13.58
C LYS A 126 -27.08 5.03 -15.04
N TYR A 127 -27.22 6.24 -15.60
CA TYR A 127 -26.88 6.54 -16.99
C TYR A 127 -25.44 7.06 -17.18
N GLY A 128 -24.59 6.99 -16.16
CA GLY A 128 -23.18 7.40 -16.25
C GLY A 128 -22.95 8.91 -16.46
N GLN A 129 -23.97 9.76 -16.28
CA GLN A 129 -23.84 11.22 -16.42
C GLN A 129 -23.30 11.87 -15.14
N HIS A 130 -22.15 11.40 -14.67
CA HIS A 130 -21.59 11.78 -13.38
C HIS A 130 -21.26 13.27 -13.24
N MET A 131 -20.84 13.93 -14.33
CA MET A 131 -20.51 15.36 -14.32
C MET A 131 -21.74 16.24 -13.99
N LYS A 132 -22.90 15.94 -14.59
CA LYS A 132 -24.15 16.66 -14.31
C LYS A 132 -24.66 16.39 -12.90
N ALA A 133 -24.55 15.14 -12.44
CA ALA A 133 -24.91 14.76 -11.08
C ALA A 133 -24.13 15.54 -10.02
N LEU A 134 -22.80 15.61 -10.19
CA LEU A 134 -21.91 16.29 -9.27
C LEU A 134 -22.07 17.81 -9.32
N GLN A 135 -22.36 18.38 -10.50
CA GLN A 135 -22.67 19.80 -10.61
C GLN A 135 -23.96 20.15 -9.89
N LEU A 136 -25.00 19.32 -10.05
CA LEU A 136 -26.27 19.50 -9.34
C LEU A 136 -26.09 19.38 -7.82
N LEU A 137 -25.29 18.41 -7.38
CA LEU A 137 -24.93 18.27 -5.95
C LEU A 137 -24.18 19.51 -5.44
N LYS A 138 -23.24 20.06 -6.21
CA LYS A 138 -22.48 21.27 -5.83
C LYS A 138 -23.36 22.51 -5.74
N ASP A 139 -24.27 22.70 -6.70
CA ASP A 139 -25.13 23.88 -6.78
C ASP A 139 -26.19 23.87 -5.66
N HIS A 140 -26.71 22.69 -5.32
CA HIS A 140 -27.69 22.53 -4.24
C HIS A 140 -27.06 22.30 -2.85
N ALA A 141 -25.77 21.98 -2.75
CA ALA A 141 -25.09 21.82 -1.45
C ALA A 141 -25.09 23.11 -0.62
N LYS A 142 -25.10 24.28 -1.26
CA LYS A 142 -25.13 25.61 -0.61
C LYS A 142 -26.54 26.14 -0.35
N GLN A 143 -27.58 25.49 -0.85
CA GLN A 143 -28.96 25.94 -0.71
C GLN A 143 -29.63 25.23 0.47
N THR A 144 -29.96 25.98 1.52
CA THR A 144 -30.60 25.48 2.76
C THR A 144 -31.96 24.83 2.56
N ASP A 145 -32.64 25.12 1.43
CA ASP A 145 -34.00 24.68 1.15
C ASP A 145 -34.08 23.35 0.38
N SER A 146 -32.94 22.70 0.09
CA SER A 146 -32.88 21.47 -0.72
C SER A 146 -32.68 20.21 0.13
N CYS A 147 -33.28 19.08 -0.26
CA CYS A 147 -33.05 17.78 0.41
C CYS A 147 -31.61 17.25 0.26
N LEU A 148 -30.77 17.95 -0.51
CA LEU A 148 -29.36 17.65 -0.78
C LEU A 148 -28.39 18.60 -0.05
N VAL A 149 -28.81 19.22 1.04
CA VAL A 149 -27.96 20.10 1.85
C VAL A 149 -26.75 19.34 2.40
N GLY A 150 -25.58 19.94 2.25
CA GLY A 150 -24.33 19.47 2.84
C GLY A 150 -23.46 18.62 1.92
N TYR A 151 -22.24 18.37 2.39
CA TYR A 151 -21.17 17.70 1.63
C TYR A 151 -21.29 16.17 1.63
N GLN A 152 -22.04 15.57 2.55
CA GLN A 152 -22.11 14.11 2.74
C GLN A 152 -22.63 13.35 1.51
N ARG A 153 -23.61 13.90 0.79
CA ARG A 153 -24.12 13.27 -0.44
C ARG A 153 -23.08 13.29 -1.55
N THR A 154 -22.34 14.38 -1.67
CA THR A 154 -21.23 14.51 -2.61
C THR A 154 -20.11 13.53 -2.25
N VAL A 155 -19.71 13.43 -0.98
CA VAL A 155 -18.70 12.47 -0.51
C VAL A 155 -19.13 11.05 -0.84
N ASN A 156 -20.35 10.65 -0.47
CA ASN A 156 -20.86 9.30 -0.77
C ASN A 156 -20.90 8.98 -2.27
N TYR A 157 -21.26 9.96 -3.10
CA TYR A 157 -21.29 9.80 -4.54
C TYR A 157 -19.87 9.67 -5.13
N LEU A 158 -18.93 10.50 -4.66
CA LEU A 158 -17.52 10.44 -5.04
C LEU A 158 -16.84 9.13 -4.61
N GLN A 159 -17.22 8.59 -3.45
CA GLN A 159 -16.73 7.30 -2.97
C GLN A 159 -17.24 6.10 -3.79
N GLN A 160 -18.36 6.24 -4.50
CA GLN A 160 -18.91 5.20 -5.39
C GLN A 160 -18.34 5.29 -6.82
N LEU A 161 -17.66 6.39 -7.15
CA LEU A 161 -17.02 6.57 -8.44
C LEU A 161 -15.69 5.82 -8.45
N GLY A 162 -15.56 4.87 -9.38
CA GLY A 162 -14.32 4.10 -9.56
C GLY A 162 -13.18 4.90 -10.20
N ALA A 163 -12.03 4.23 -10.35
CA ALA A 163 -10.79 4.80 -10.90
C ALA A 163 -10.92 5.40 -12.32
N GLU A 164 -11.90 4.96 -13.10
CA GLU A 164 -12.19 5.47 -14.45
C GLU A 164 -12.54 6.97 -14.45
N HIS A 165 -13.12 7.47 -13.37
CA HIS A 165 -13.61 8.85 -13.27
C HIS A 165 -12.73 9.73 -12.37
N ILE A 166 -11.46 9.36 -12.16
CA ILE A 166 -10.58 10.06 -11.21
C ILE A 166 -10.43 11.57 -11.44
N ASN A 167 -10.41 12.01 -12.71
CA ASN A 167 -10.30 13.43 -13.02
C ASN A 167 -11.53 14.22 -12.55
N LEU A 168 -12.72 13.61 -12.64
CA LEU A 168 -13.95 14.18 -12.09
C LEU A 168 -13.89 14.19 -10.57
N ILE A 169 -13.39 13.11 -9.95
CA ILE A 169 -13.23 13.06 -8.49
C ILE A 169 -12.37 14.24 -8.01
N PHE A 170 -11.20 14.47 -8.62
CA PHE A 170 -10.32 15.59 -8.27
C PHE A 170 -10.97 16.97 -8.45
N GLN A 171 -11.71 17.16 -9.55
CA GLN A 171 -12.38 18.43 -9.81
C GLN A 171 -13.46 18.75 -8.77
N PHE A 172 -14.22 17.74 -8.34
CA PHE A 172 -15.33 17.92 -7.42
C PHE A 172 -14.95 17.68 -5.95
N SER A 173 -13.80 17.08 -5.65
CA SER A 173 -13.28 16.99 -4.28
C SER A 173 -12.66 18.30 -3.82
N ASP A 174 -12.13 19.14 -4.72
CA ASP A 174 -11.43 20.38 -4.36
C ASP A 174 -12.27 21.31 -3.45
N TRP A 175 -13.55 21.52 -3.76
CA TRP A 175 -14.39 22.39 -2.93
C TRP A 175 -14.75 21.74 -1.57
N VAL A 176 -14.92 20.42 -1.54
CA VAL A 176 -15.21 19.69 -0.29
C VAL A 176 -14.00 19.74 0.63
N LEU A 177 -12.79 19.57 0.09
CA LEU A 177 -11.54 19.62 0.85
C LEU A 177 -11.24 21.02 1.40
N LYS A 178 -11.65 22.07 0.68
CA LYS A 178 -11.51 23.48 1.14
C LYS A 178 -12.47 23.82 2.28
N ASP A 179 -13.74 23.44 2.15
CA ASP A 179 -14.75 23.78 3.16
C ASP A 179 -14.67 22.83 4.38
N HIS A 180 -14.44 21.53 4.15
CA HIS A 180 -14.42 20.48 5.18
C HIS A 180 -13.25 19.49 4.95
N PRO A 181 -12.03 19.80 5.43
CA PRO A 181 -10.83 19.02 5.15
C PRO A 181 -10.90 17.56 5.62
N GLU A 182 -11.38 17.30 6.83
CA GLU A 182 -11.44 15.94 7.40
C GLU A 182 -12.46 15.04 6.68
N GLU A 183 -13.64 15.59 6.37
CA GLU A 183 -14.70 14.86 5.69
C GLU A 183 -14.40 14.69 4.20
N GLY A 184 -13.76 15.68 3.58
CA GLY A 184 -13.26 15.56 2.22
C GLY A 184 -12.18 14.48 2.09
N LEU A 185 -11.36 14.30 3.12
CA LEU A 185 -10.33 13.26 3.12
C LEU A 185 -10.93 11.84 3.12
N LYS A 186 -12.11 11.64 3.72
CA LYS A 186 -12.83 10.35 3.67
C LYS A 186 -13.16 9.89 2.25
N ILE A 187 -13.17 10.81 1.26
CA ILE A 187 -13.32 10.45 -0.15
C ILE A 187 -12.20 9.49 -0.60
N PHE A 188 -11.00 9.60 -0.02
CA PHE A 188 -9.81 8.85 -0.40
C PHE A 188 -9.36 7.79 0.62
N ILE A 189 -10.01 7.75 1.80
CA ILE A 189 -9.56 6.95 2.95
C ILE A 189 -10.53 5.82 3.31
N GLU A 190 -11.82 5.93 2.98
CA GLU A 190 -12.83 4.97 3.44
C GLU A 190 -12.59 3.55 2.90
N ASP A 191 -12.95 2.53 3.70
CA ASP A 191 -12.79 1.10 3.40
C ASP A 191 -13.83 0.61 2.38
N LYS A 192 -13.78 1.17 1.17
CA LYS A 192 -14.60 0.76 0.03
C LYS A 192 -13.70 0.25 -1.10
N VAL A 193 -14.13 -0.83 -1.75
CA VAL A 193 -13.38 -1.50 -2.84
C VAL A 193 -13.07 -0.51 -3.97
N GLU A 194 -13.99 0.39 -4.28
CA GLU A 194 -13.79 1.42 -5.31
C GLU A 194 -12.66 2.38 -4.96
N ILE A 195 -12.50 2.72 -3.68
CA ILE A 195 -11.50 3.66 -3.17
C ILE A 195 -10.14 2.99 -3.06
N GLU A 196 -10.09 1.74 -2.59
CA GLU A 196 -8.86 0.94 -2.55
C GLU A 196 -8.23 0.78 -3.94
N ASN A 197 -9.07 0.68 -4.97
CA ASN A 197 -8.65 0.58 -6.37
C ASN A 197 -8.23 1.91 -7.00
N LEU A 198 -8.41 3.05 -6.31
CA LEU A 198 -7.96 4.34 -6.85
C LEU A 198 -6.42 4.40 -6.89
N PRO A 199 -5.84 4.99 -7.95
CA PRO A 199 -4.39 5.14 -8.07
C PRO A 199 -3.87 6.15 -7.04
N ARG A 200 -3.36 5.62 -5.92
CA ARG A 200 -2.83 6.35 -4.76
C ARG A 200 -1.75 7.37 -5.12
N SER A 201 -0.91 7.08 -6.13
CA SER A 201 0.10 8.02 -6.63
C SER A 201 -0.50 9.31 -7.19
N LYS A 202 -1.58 9.22 -7.97
CA LYS A 202 -2.27 10.40 -8.51
C LYS A 202 -2.98 11.19 -7.43
N ILE A 203 -3.53 10.51 -6.41
CA ILE A 203 -4.16 11.16 -5.26
C ILE A 203 -3.11 11.97 -4.49
N LEU A 204 -1.94 11.36 -4.23
CA LEU A 204 -0.83 12.06 -3.58
C LEU A 204 -0.39 13.29 -4.38
N ASP A 205 -0.19 13.17 -5.70
CA ASP A 205 0.17 14.30 -6.56
C ASP A 205 -0.88 15.43 -6.51
N PHE A 206 -2.16 15.08 -6.46
CA PHE A 206 -3.25 16.04 -6.34
C PHE A 206 -3.22 16.78 -4.98
N LEU A 207 -3.08 16.02 -3.88
CA LEU A 207 -3.03 16.59 -2.53
C LEU A 207 -1.80 17.47 -2.34
N LEU A 208 -0.62 17.06 -2.84
CA LEU A 208 0.61 17.87 -2.78
C LEU A 208 0.47 19.22 -3.49
N ARG A 209 -0.32 19.30 -4.57
CA ARG A 209 -0.49 20.54 -5.35
C ARG A 209 -1.53 21.50 -4.79
N GLN A 210 -2.61 20.97 -4.20
CA GLN A 210 -3.78 21.78 -3.84
C GLN A 210 -4.07 21.82 -2.34
N HIS A 211 -3.69 20.78 -1.58
CA HIS A 211 -4.12 20.54 -0.19
C HIS A 211 -2.99 19.92 0.65
N GLU A 212 -1.86 20.62 0.78
CA GLU A 212 -0.65 20.11 1.45
C GLU A 212 -0.90 19.68 2.91
N SER A 213 -1.80 20.37 3.63
CA SER A 213 -2.15 20.04 5.02
C SER A 213 -2.77 18.65 5.20
N LEU A 214 -3.42 18.11 4.17
CA LEU A 214 -4.09 16.81 4.18
C LEU A 214 -3.19 15.65 3.77
N VAL A 215 -1.98 15.94 3.28
CA VAL A 215 -1.04 14.92 2.81
C VAL A 215 -0.55 14.04 3.97
N ILE A 216 -0.24 14.61 5.14
CA ILE A 216 0.23 13.85 6.30
C ILE A 216 -0.87 12.88 6.79
N PRO A 217 -2.12 13.32 7.09
CA PRO A 217 -3.19 12.40 7.48
C PRO A 217 -3.47 11.31 6.45
N TYR A 218 -3.41 11.64 5.15
CA TYR A 218 -3.58 10.67 4.07
C TYR A 218 -2.49 9.59 4.10
N LEU A 219 -1.22 10.00 4.13
CA LEU A 219 -0.09 9.09 4.14
C LEU A 219 0.00 8.26 5.43
N GLU A 220 -0.31 8.85 6.58
CA GLU A 220 -0.41 8.13 7.85
C GLU A 220 -1.45 7.00 7.75
N HIS A 221 -2.62 7.25 7.14
CA HIS A 221 -3.64 6.22 6.96
C HIS A 221 -3.21 5.14 5.95
N VAL A 222 -2.65 5.53 4.81
CA VAL A 222 -2.18 4.58 3.77
C VAL A 222 -1.09 3.66 4.33
N ILE A 223 -0.20 4.18 5.18
CA ILE A 223 0.92 3.40 5.72
C ILE A 223 0.51 2.61 6.97
N HIS A 224 -0.28 3.17 7.89
CA HIS A 224 -0.61 2.49 9.15
C HIS A 224 -1.88 1.64 9.10
N THR A 225 -2.89 2.04 8.33
CA THR A 225 -4.15 1.30 8.20
C THR A 225 -4.07 0.31 7.04
N TRP A 226 -3.66 0.79 5.86
CA TRP A 226 -3.61 -0.04 4.65
C TRP A 226 -2.29 -0.80 4.49
N ASN A 227 -1.30 -0.56 5.37
CA ASN A 227 0.01 -1.24 5.37
C ASN A 227 0.69 -1.24 3.99
N ASP A 228 0.58 -0.13 3.24
CA ASP A 228 1.24 -0.01 1.95
C ASP A 228 2.77 0.00 2.12
N THR A 229 3.46 -0.85 1.36
CA THR A 229 4.92 -1.05 1.42
C THR A 229 5.67 -0.25 0.35
N ASN A 230 4.97 0.57 -0.44
CA ASN A 230 5.60 1.36 -1.50
C ASN A 230 6.50 2.46 -0.92
N SER A 231 7.79 2.37 -1.22
CA SER A 231 8.82 3.30 -0.74
C SER A 231 8.53 4.77 -1.05
N LEU A 232 7.82 5.09 -2.13
CA LEU A 232 7.51 6.48 -2.49
C LEU A 232 6.60 7.14 -1.44
N PHE A 233 5.64 6.41 -0.87
CA PHE A 233 4.75 6.94 0.17
C PHE A 233 5.48 7.15 1.48
N HIS A 234 6.38 6.22 1.84
CA HIS A 234 7.20 6.35 3.04
C HIS A 234 8.20 7.52 2.92
N ASP A 235 8.86 7.65 1.77
CA ASP A 235 9.74 8.78 1.47
C ASP A 235 8.98 10.11 1.51
N ALA A 236 7.78 10.16 0.91
CA ALA A 236 6.92 11.35 0.92
C ALA A 236 6.49 11.73 2.34
N LEU A 237 6.09 10.78 3.19
CA LEU A 237 5.68 11.07 4.57
C LEU A 237 6.84 11.65 5.38
N ILE A 238 8.04 11.10 5.22
CA ILE A 238 9.25 11.62 5.87
C ILE A 238 9.54 13.06 5.41
N ASN A 239 9.45 13.32 4.09
CA ASN A 239 9.63 14.65 3.54
C ASN A 239 8.60 15.64 4.11
N MET A 240 7.33 15.25 4.23
CA MET A 240 6.27 16.09 4.79
C MET A 240 6.46 16.38 6.27
N TYR A 241 6.87 15.41 7.08
CA TYR A 241 7.23 15.68 8.48
C TYR A 241 8.42 16.63 8.58
N ARG A 242 9.47 16.42 7.78
CA ARG A 242 10.62 17.33 7.73
C ARG A 242 10.18 18.75 7.36
N ASP A 243 9.42 18.90 6.29
CA ASP A 243 9.00 20.21 5.79
C ASP A 243 8.15 20.92 6.85
N LYS A 244 7.22 20.22 7.51
CA LYS A 244 6.44 20.74 8.64
C LYS A 244 7.30 21.20 9.83
N ILE A 245 8.43 20.55 10.10
CA ILE A 245 9.35 20.93 11.19
C ILE A 245 10.25 22.11 10.78
N THR A 246 10.66 22.16 9.51
CA THR A 246 11.61 23.17 9.00
C THR A 246 10.94 24.46 8.55
N ASP A 247 9.66 24.41 8.18
CA ASP A 247 8.95 25.58 7.68
C ASP A 247 8.72 26.60 8.79
N LYS A 248 9.46 27.72 8.70
CA LYS A 248 9.37 28.84 9.63
C LYS A 248 8.08 29.66 9.45
N LYS A 249 7.32 29.43 8.38
CA LYS A 249 6.07 30.16 8.09
C LYS A 249 4.88 29.57 8.85
N ALA A 250 4.98 28.33 9.29
CA ALA A 250 3.98 27.73 10.15
C ALA A 250 4.15 28.32 11.55
N ASN A 251 3.14 29.06 12.04
CA ASN A 251 3.07 29.52 13.44
C ASN A 251 2.84 28.34 14.40
N LEU A 252 3.66 27.29 14.29
CA LEU A 252 3.58 26.09 15.10
C LEU A 252 4.16 26.40 16.48
N THR A 253 3.48 25.89 17.49
CA THR A 253 3.98 25.90 18.85
C THR A 253 5.16 24.93 18.99
N ASP A 254 6.07 25.21 19.91
CA ASP A 254 7.22 24.33 20.18
C ASP A 254 6.79 22.90 20.54
N ALA A 255 5.64 22.76 21.20
CA ALA A 255 5.02 21.46 21.50
C ALA A 255 4.60 20.68 20.24
N GLU A 256 4.00 21.33 19.25
CA GLU A 256 3.61 20.69 17.98
C GLU A 256 4.82 20.26 17.15
N VAL A 257 5.88 21.07 17.18
CA VAL A 257 7.16 20.73 16.53
C VAL A 257 7.76 19.50 17.20
N GLN A 258 7.79 19.46 18.53
CA GLN A 258 8.34 18.33 19.28
C GLN A 258 7.51 17.04 19.10
N HIS A 259 6.18 17.16 19.04
CA HIS A 259 5.29 16.04 18.72
C HIS A 259 5.56 15.50 17.32
N THR A 260 5.70 16.39 16.34
CA THR A 260 5.99 16.01 14.94
C THR A 260 7.37 15.34 14.81
N LYS A 261 8.39 15.85 15.51
CA LYS A 261 9.71 15.20 15.59
C LYS A 261 9.64 13.80 16.19
N SER A 262 8.89 13.64 17.28
CA SER A 262 8.73 12.35 17.94
C SER A 262 8.05 11.33 17.01
N LYS A 263 7.03 11.77 16.25
CA LYS A 263 6.41 10.97 15.19
C LYS A 263 7.42 10.57 14.09
N LEU A 264 8.22 11.53 13.62
CA LEU A 264 9.22 11.29 12.58
C LEU A 264 10.28 10.28 13.03
N ILE A 265 10.82 10.42 14.24
CA ILE A 265 11.79 9.48 14.82
C ILE A 265 11.19 8.08 14.91
N ALA A 266 10.00 7.96 15.51
CA ALA A 266 9.32 6.67 15.64
C ALA A 266 9.05 6.02 14.27
N PHE A 267 8.73 6.84 13.24
CA PHE A 267 8.52 6.35 11.89
C PHE A 267 9.81 5.86 11.23
N LEU A 268 10.92 6.61 11.34
CA LEU A 268 12.23 6.23 10.80
C LEU A 268 12.78 4.94 11.45
N GLU A 269 12.53 4.74 12.74
CA GLU A 269 12.95 3.50 13.42
C GLU A 269 12.14 2.29 12.95
N LYS A 270 10.80 2.42 12.90
CA LYS A 270 9.86 1.33 12.62
C LYS A 270 9.75 0.97 11.14
N SER A 271 9.79 1.95 10.24
CA SER A 271 9.63 1.68 8.81
C SER A 271 10.89 1.03 8.24
N ALA A 272 10.69 -0.02 7.44
CA ALA A 272 11.74 -0.69 6.67
C ALA A 272 11.63 -0.41 5.16
N HIS A 273 10.65 0.39 4.73
CA HIS A 273 10.27 0.49 3.33
C HIS A 273 10.68 1.80 2.65
N TYR A 274 11.11 2.81 3.41
CA TYR A 274 11.67 4.04 2.83
C TYR A 274 13.07 3.79 2.26
N MET A 275 13.49 4.58 1.28
CA MET A 275 14.83 4.52 0.69
C MET A 275 15.74 5.57 1.34
N PRO A 276 16.65 5.16 2.24
CA PRO A 276 17.41 6.10 3.04
C PRO A 276 18.30 7.03 2.20
N GLU A 277 18.80 6.59 1.05
CA GLU A 277 19.61 7.39 0.13
C GLU A 277 18.83 8.59 -0.44
N ARG A 278 17.58 8.39 -0.84
CA ARG A 278 16.74 9.45 -1.43
C ARG A 278 16.33 10.48 -0.40
N VAL A 279 15.99 10.00 0.79
CA VAL A 279 15.58 10.84 1.91
C VAL A 279 16.75 11.70 2.37
N LEU A 280 17.95 11.13 2.50
CA LEU A 280 19.14 11.84 3.01
C LEU A 280 19.52 13.07 2.19
N VAL A 281 19.34 13.04 0.86
CA VAL A 281 19.65 14.17 -0.05
C VAL A 281 18.87 15.43 0.31
N HIS A 282 17.64 15.26 0.81
CA HIS A 282 16.73 16.37 1.11
C HIS A 282 16.73 16.76 2.59
N PHE A 283 17.52 16.08 3.44
CA PHE A 283 17.59 16.40 4.87
C PHE A 283 18.53 17.59 5.13
N PRO A 284 18.13 18.54 6.01
CA PRO A 284 18.98 19.66 6.38
C PRO A 284 20.27 19.17 7.05
N VAL A 285 21.34 19.94 6.86
CA VAL A 285 22.67 19.70 7.45
C VAL A 285 22.92 20.50 8.73
N ASP A 286 22.03 21.43 9.06
CA ASP A 286 22.13 22.34 10.21
C ASP A 286 21.12 22.00 11.33
N LYS A 287 20.17 21.10 11.06
CA LYS A 287 19.08 20.71 11.97
C LYS A 287 18.74 19.23 11.80
N LEU A 288 17.91 18.69 12.70
CA LEU A 288 17.40 17.30 12.65
C LEU A 288 18.54 16.26 12.69
N PHE A 289 19.49 16.47 13.59
CA PHE A 289 20.68 15.62 13.70
C PHE A 289 20.32 14.18 14.13
N GLU A 290 19.36 14.03 15.05
CA GLU A 290 18.94 12.71 15.53
C GLU A 290 18.29 11.89 14.41
N GLU A 291 17.38 12.49 13.66
CA GLU A 291 16.71 11.87 12.52
C GLU A 291 17.71 11.50 11.42
N ARG A 292 18.68 12.37 11.15
CA ARG A 292 19.78 12.12 10.20
C ARG A 292 20.67 10.96 10.67
N ALA A 293 20.93 10.83 11.97
CA ALA A 293 21.73 9.74 12.52
C ALA A 293 21.03 8.38 12.32
N ILE A 294 19.70 8.31 12.52
CA ILE A 294 18.90 7.10 12.26
C ILE A 294 19.00 6.69 10.79
N ILE A 295 18.88 7.65 9.86
CA ILE A 295 19.01 7.40 8.42
C ILE A 295 20.41 6.86 8.07
N TYR A 296 21.48 7.43 8.62
CA TYR A 296 22.84 6.90 8.43
C TYR A 296 23.00 5.49 9.00
N GLY A 297 22.36 5.21 10.13
CA GLY A 297 22.30 3.89 10.72
C GLY A 297 21.74 2.84 9.76
N LYS A 298 20.60 3.14 9.12
CA LYS A 298 19.93 2.24 8.16
C LYS A 298 20.71 2.07 6.85
N LEU A 299 21.54 3.06 6.47
CA LEU A 299 22.48 2.95 5.35
C LEU A 299 23.72 2.09 5.66
N GLY A 300 23.87 1.60 6.89
CA GLY A 300 25.09 0.91 7.34
C GLY A 300 26.28 1.86 7.55
N ARG A 301 26.07 3.18 7.50
CA ARG A 301 27.12 4.18 7.72
C ARG A 301 27.23 4.51 9.21
N HIS A 302 27.56 3.49 10.01
CA HIS A 302 27.54 3.56 11.48
C HIS A 302 28.49 4.63 12.05
N GLU A 303 29.66 4.84 11.43
CA GLU A 303 30.61 5.87 11.86
C GLU A 303 30.01 7.28 11.84
N GLN A 304 29.21 7.59 10.81
CA GLN A 304 28.56 8.89 10.66
C GLN A 304 27.41 9.07 11.65
N ALA A 305 26.61 8.01 11.87
CA ALA A 305 25.54 8.01 12.86
C ALA A 305 26.08 8.22 14.28
N LEU A 306 27.12 7.47 14.66
CA LEU A 306 27.74 7.56 15.99
C LEU A 306 28.44 8.90 16.21
N ALA A 307 29.10 9.44 15.18
CA ALA A 307 29.68 10.78 15.25
C ALA A 307 28.61 11.84 15.55
N ILE A 308 27.42 11.73 14.96
CA ILE A 308 26.32 12.65 15.25
C ILE A 308 25.81 12.49 16.69
N TYR A 309 25.53 11.27 17.15
CA TYR A 309 25.04 11.05 18.52
C TYR A 309 26.02 11.52 19.59
N VAL A 310 27.29 11.19 19.43
CA VAL A 310 28.32 11.53 20.41
C VAL A 310 28.72 12.99 20.26
N LEU A 311 29.24 13.42 19.12
CA LEU A 311 29.94 14.71 19.02
C LEU A 311 29.00 15.91 18.89
N ILE A 312 27.78 15.72 18.39
CA ILE A 312 26.81 16.81 18.17
C ILE A 312 25.73 16.81 19.23
N LEU A 313 25.10 15.65 19.47
CA LEU A 313 24.02 15.55 20.45
C LEU A 313 24.56 15.40 21.88
N GLY A 314 25.78 14.90 22.05
CA GLY A 314 26.35 14.62 23.38
C GLY A 314 25.63 13.48 24.12
N ASP A 315 24.85 12.67 23.41
CA ASP A 315 24.02 11.61 23.97
C ASP A 315 24.63 10.24 23.65
N VAL A 316 25.49 9.77 24.55
CA VAL A 316 26.17 8.48 24.42
C VAL A 316 25.20 7.33 24.66
N ASP A 317 24.12 7.50 25.43
CA ASP A 317 23.14 6.44 25.67
C ASP A 317 22.38 6.10 24.38
N LYS A 318 22.01 7.11 23.60
CA LYS A 318 21.45 6.90 22.25
C LYS A 318 22.44 6.22 21.31
N ALA A 319 23.73 6.58 21.39
CA ALA A 319 24.77 5.92 20.61
C ALA A 319 24.91 4.43 20.97
N VAL A 320 24.81 4.07 22.25
CA VAL A 320 24.82 2.67 22.72
C VAL A 320 23.59 1.91 22.20
N ARG A 321 22.39 2.48 22.31
CA ARG A 321 21.16 1.88 21.76
C ARG A 321 21.26 1.64 20.24
N HIS A 322 21.89 2.56 19.52
CA HIS A 322 22.17 2.38 18.09
C HIS A 322 23.11 1.18 17.83
N CYS A 323 24.13 1.00 18.67
CA CYS A 323 25.03 -0.16 18.60
C CYS A 323 24.28 -1.48 18.89
N GLU A 324 23.41 -1.48 19.89
CA GLU A 324 22.60 -2.66 20.25
C GLU A 324 21.68 -3.06 19.09
N ASN A 325 20.95 -2.10 18.52
CA ASN A 325 20.07 -2.35 17.37
C ASN A 325 20.86 -2.84 16.15
N SER A 326 22.02 -2.24 15.87
CA SER A 326 22.87 -2.65 14.74
C SER A 326 23.48 -4.04 14.93
N SER A 327 23.77 -4.45 16.18
CA SER A 327 24.39 -5.74 16.49
C SER A 327 23.41 -6.91 16.48
N THR A 328 22.11 -6.65 16.54
CA THR A 328 21.07 -7.70 16.49
C THR A 328 20.72 -8.13 15.06
N ASP A 329 21.13 -7.37 14.04
CA ASP A 329 20.89 -7.70 12.64
C ASP A 329 21.97 -8.68 12.13
N PRO A 330 21.65 -9.97 11.90
CA PRO A 330 22.64 -10.96 11.46
C PRO A 330 23.14 -10.71 10.03
N SER A 331 22.48 -9.85 9.25
CA SER A 331 22.92 -9.46 7.90
C SER A 331 24.04 -8.42 7.93
N ASN A 332 24.07 -7.60 8.99
CA ASN A 332 25.02 -6.51 9.14
C ASN A 332 26.16 -6.95 10.06
N LYS A 333 27.18 -7.60 9.47
CA LYS A 333 28.40 -8.06 10.15
C LYS A 333 29.31 -6.91 10.62
N SER A 334 28.75 -5.82 11.12
CA SER A 334 29.51 -4.72 11.69
C SER A 334 29.83 -5.03 13.17
N GLN A 335 30.59 -6.11 13.42
CA GLN A 335 31.12 -6.44 14.75
C GLN A 335 32.00 -5.31 15.35
N ASP A 336 32.33 -4.31 14.54
CA ASP A 336 33.15 -3.16 14.91
C ASP A 336 32.33 -1.88 15.23
N VAL A 337 30.98 -1.90 15.27
CA VAL A 337 30.20 -0.68 15.63
C VAL A 337 30.59 -0.14 17.00
N TYR A 338 30.76 -1.02 17.99
CA TYR A 338 31.25 -0.64 19.32
C TYR A 338 32.69 -0.10 19.27
N VAL A 339 33.56 -0.70 18.45
CA VAL A 339 34.95 -0.24 18.27
C VAL A 339 34.98 1.18 17.67
N ILE A 340 34.07 1.48 16.74
CA ILE A 340 33.90 2.81 16.17
C ILE A 340 33.42 3.80 17.24
N LEU A 341 32.42 3.44 18.05
CA LEU A 341 31.94 4.27 19.16
C LEU A 341 33.07 4.61 20.14
N MET A 342 33.86 3.61 20.53
CA MET A 342 35.02 3.81 21.41
C MET A 342 36.05 4.76 20.80
N ARG A 343 36.37 4.60 19.51
CA ARG A 343 37.33 5.47 18.82
C ARG A 343 36.90 6.92 18.87
N ILE A 344 35.61 7.18 18.72
CA ILE A 344 35.01 8.51 18.78
C ILE A 344 35.04 9.06 20.22
N LEU A 345 34.74 8.24 21.24
CA LEU A 345 34.73 8.66 22.65
C LEU A 345 36.12 8.91 23.23
N ILE A 346 37.11 8.12 22.83
CA ILE A 346 38.50 8.21 23.32
C ILE A 346 39.26 9.32 22.60
N ASN A 347 38.96 9.57 21.32
CA ASN A 347 39.69 10.56 20.54
C ASN A 347 38.76 11.48 19.73
N PRO A 348 38.01 12.36 20.41
CA PRO A 348 37.08 13.29 19.76
C PRO A 348 37.80 14.39 18.94
N GLU A 349 39.10 14.61 19.18
CA GLU A 349 39.88 15.69 18.55
C GLU A 349 40.62 15.26 17.27
N LYS A 350 40.67 13.96 16.95
CA LYS A 350 41.35 13.46 15.76
C LYS A 350 40.83 14.16 14.49
N GLU A 351 41.76 14.56 13.63
CA GLU A 351 41.48 15.32 12.40
C GLU A 351 40.48 14.60 11.49
N SER A 352 40.46 13.26 11.49
CA SER A 352 39.45 12.47 10.76
C SER A 352 38.02 12.64 11.28
N ALA A 353 37.80 12.76 12.59
CA ALA A 353 36.48 12.97 13.17
C ALA A 353 36.00 14.42 12.95
N ARG A 354 36.90 15.39 13.14
CA ARG A 354 36.62 16.82 12.86
C ARG A 354 36.40 17.09 11.38
N GLU A 355 37.22 16.53 10.49
CA GLU A 355 37.00 16.60 9.04
C GLU A 355 35.72 15.92 8.60
N MET A 356 35.37 14.78 9.21
CA MET A 356 34.12 14.10 8.91
C MET A 356 32.93 14.99 9.27
N ILE A 357 32.94 15.61 10.45
CA ILE A 357 31.89 16.55 10.87
C ILE A 357 31.87 17.79 9.98
N SER A 358 33.02 18.38 9.67
CA SER A 358 33.09 19.60 8.86
C SER A 358 32.64 19.37 7.41
N LYS A 359 32.92 18.18 6.86
CA LYS A 359 32.39 17.73 5.56
C LYS A 359 30.89 17.39 5.62
N LEU A 360 30.39 16.86 6.74
CA LEU A 360 29.00 16.42 6.88
C LEU A 360 28.03 17.54 7.21
N LEU A 361 28.46 18.55 7.97
CA LEU A 361 27.59 19.58 8.55
C LEU A 361 28.34 20.91 8.61
N ALA A 362 28.13 21.75 7.58
CA ALA A 362 28.90 22.97 7.35
C ALA A 362 28.88 24.01 8.49
N ASN A 363 28.06 23.83 9.55
CA ASN A 363 27.91 24.78 10.67
C ASN A 363 27.64 24.11 12.04
N ALA A 364 27.78 22.79 12.19
CA ALA A 364 27.46 22.12 13.45
C ALA A 364 28.53 22.38 14.52
N THR A 365 28.11 22.94 15.65
CA THR A 365 28.98 23.16 16.81
C THR A 365 29.08 21.88 17.63
N MET A 366 30.29 21.48 17.99
CA MET A 366 30.51 20.33 18.85
C MET A 366 29.92 20.56 20.23
N HIS A 367 29.26 19.55 20.78
CA HIS A 367 28.67 19.65 22.09
C HIS A 367 29.79 19.81 23.14
N PRO A 368 29.72 20.78 24.07
CA PRO A 368 30.82 21.08 24.99
C PRO A 368 31.23 19.90 25.88
N LYS A 369 30.29 18.98 26.17
CA LYS A 369 30.57 17.74 26.93
C LYS A 369 31.43 16.71 26.19
N THR A 370 31.66 16.88 24.89
CA THR A 370 32.34 15.89 24.04
C THR A 370 33.75 16.32 23.64
N SER A 371 34.17 17.51 24.09
CA SER A 371 35.53 18.02 23.89
C SER A 371 36.57 17.29 24.75
N VAL A 372 36.15 16.52 25.75
CA VAL A 372 37.03 15.77 26.65
C VAL A 372 36.87 14.28 26.39
N PRO A 373 37.97 13.52 26.20
CA PRO A 373 37.93 12.07 26.12
C PRO A 373 37.20 11.46 27.31
N ASN A 374 36.18 10.64 27.07
CA ASN A 374 35.42 10.00 28.14
C ASN A 374 35.82 8.53 28.28
N LEU A 375 37.02 8.33 28.83
CA LEU A 375 37.62 7.01 28.98
C LEU A 375 36.83 6.10 29.92
N GLU A 376 36.38 6.61 31.08
CA GLU A 376 35.61 5.83 32.06
C GLU A 376 34.31 5.30 31.46
N ARG A 377 33.51 6.17 30.82
CA ARG A 377 32.26 5.72 30.19
C ARG A 377 32.50 4.72 29.06
N THR A 378 33.63 4.84 28.36
CA THR A 378 34.02 3.88 27.32
C THR A 378 34.34 2.51 27.92
N LEU A 379 34.99 2.47 29.09
CA LEU A 379 35.28 1.24 29.82
C LEU A 379 34.01 0.61 30.42
N ASP A 380 33.07 1.42 30.90
CA ASP A 380 31.79 0.91 31.41
C ASP A 380 30.96 0.25 30.29
N ILE A 381 30.86 0.89 29.11
CA ILE A 381 30.18 0.32 27.92
C ILE A 381 30.83 -1.00 27.49
N LEU A 382 32.16 -1.10 27.57
CA LEU A 382 32.88 -2.33 27.29
C LEU A 382 32.53 -3.44 28.28
N GLU A 383 32.52 -3.14 29.58
CA GLU A 383 32.21 -4.11 30.63
C GLU A 383 30.77 -4.63 30.52
N ASP A 384 29.84 -3.81 30.04
CA ASP A 384 28.42 -4.17 29.85
C ASP A 384 28.15 -4.96 28.57
N HIS A 385 28.98 -4.78 27.52
CA HIS A 385 28.74 -5.37 26.19
C HIS A 385 29.84 -6.31 25.69
N VAL A 386 30.65 -6.88 26.58
CA VAL A 386 31.83 -7.71 26.25
C VAL A 386 31.56 -8.77 25.16
N ASP A 387 30.40 -9.41 25.17
CA ASP A 387 30.06 -10.52 24.26
C ASP A 387 29.80 -10.08 22.81
N LYS A 388 29.53 -8.79 22.57
CA LYS A 388 29.18 -8.24 21.26
C LYS A 388 30.33 -7.50 20.58
N VAL A 389 31.48 -7.37 21.24
CA VAL A 389 32.58 -6.52 20.78
C VAL A 389 33.76 -7.36 20.27
N SER A 390 34.34 -6.96 19.13
CA SER A 390 35.58 -7.56 18.62
C SER A 390 36.77 -7.31 19.56
N PRO A 391 37.35 -8.36 20.17
CA PRO A 391 38.45 -8.23 21.14
C PRO A 391 39.69 -7.54 20.60
N LEU A 392 40.06 -7.90 19.36
CA LEU A 392 41.24 -7.35 18.69
C LEU A 392 41.01 -5.88 18.30
N GLY A 393 39.78 -5.53 17.92
CA GLY A 393 39.41 -4.15 17.63
C GLY A 393 39.51 -3.25 18.86
N VAL A 394 39.07 -3.74 20.03
CA VAL A 394 39.15 -3.01 21.31
C VAL A 394 40.59 -2.69 21.69
N LEU A 395 41.47 -3.68 21.64
CA LEU A 395 42.88 -3.50 21.97
C LEU A 395 43.60 -2.52 21.03
N SER A 396 43.15 -2.40 19.77
CA SER A 396 43.73 -1.44 18.82
C SER A 396 43.35 0.03 19.09
N VAL A 397 42.29 0.27 19.87
CA VAL A 397 41.72 1.61 20.10
C VAL A 397 41.99 2.14 21.51
N LEU A 398 42.19 1.25 22.50
CA LEU A 398 42.46 1.64 23.87
C LEU A 398 43.83 2.35 24.02
N PRO A 399 43.91 3.45 24.80
CA PRO A 399 45.18 4.08 25.15
C PRO A 399 46.01 3.18 26.06
N ASP A 400 47.34 3.27 25.93
CA ASP A 400 48.30 2.56 26.81
C ASP A 400 48.22 2.98 28.28
N THR A 401 47.48 4.06 28.59
CA THR A 401 47.26 4.56 29.95
C THR A 401 46.21 3.77 30.73
N VAL A 402 45.45 2.89 30.08
CA VAL A 402 44.39 2.09 30.73
C VAL A 402 45.01 0.98 31.58
N PRO A 403 44.70 0.90 32.89
CA PRO A 403 45.18 -0.18 33.74
C PRO A 403 44.63 -1.54 33.30
N LEU A 404 45.49 -2.56 33.23
CA LEU A 404 45.12 -3.94 32.89
C LEU A 404 44.00 -4.50 33.77
N CYS A 405 43.90 -4.05 35.03
CA CYS A 405 42.84 -4.47 35.96
C CYS A 405 41.44 -4.17 35.43
N ARG A 406 41.23 -3.06 34.70
CA ARG A 406 39.93 -2.71 34.09
C ARG A 406 39.61 -3.58 32.87
N LEU A 407 40.63 -4.19 32.25
CA LEU A 407 40.46 -5.07 31.09
C LEU A 407 40.25 -6.54 31.49
N LYS A 408 40.29 -6.88 32.78
CA LYS A 408 40.21 -8.26 33.27
C LYS A 408 39.01 -9.01 32.70
N LYS A 409 37.79 -8.47 32.85
CA LYS A 409 36.54 -9.11 32.40
C LYS A 409 36.53 -9.32 30.88
N ILE A 410 37.07 -8.35 30.13
CA ILE A 410 37.18 -8.45 28.68
C ILE A 410 38.15 -9.58 28.33
N LEU A 411 39.37 -9.58 28.88
CA LEU A 411 40.37 -10.59 28.60
C LEU A 411 39.90 -12.01 28.98
N GLU A 412 39.17 -12.16 30.09
CA GLU A 412 38.55 -13.41 30.51
C GLU A 412 37.56 -13.93 29.44
N ASN A 413 36.58 -13.11 29.02
CA ASN A 413 35.63 -13.51 27.97
C ASN A 413 36.30 -13.82 26.63
N VAL A 414 37.37 -13.08 26.28
CA VAL A 414 38.15 -13.32 25.06
C VAL A 414 38.84 -14.67 25.11
N LEU A 415 39.49 -14.99 26.22
CA LEU A 415 40.13 -16.28 26.40
C LEU A 415 39.09 -17.40 26.38
N GLU A 416 37.98 -17.25 27.11
CA GLU A 416 36.90 -18.23 27.16
C GLU A 416 36.30 -18.51 25.78
N SER A 417 36.01 -17.46 25.00
CA SER A 417 35.46 -17.58 23.64
C SER A 417 36.46 -18.23 22.68
N GLN A 418 37.74 -17.88 22.74
CA GLN A 418 38.79 -18.52 21.94
C GLN A 418 38.98 -20.00 22.33
N PHE A 419 38.95 -20.32 23.62
CA PHE A 419 38.99 -21.72 24.07
C PHE A 419 37.75 -22.51 23.65
N ALA A 420 36.56 -21.90 23.68
CA ALA A 420 35.34 -22.53 23.21
C ALA A 420 35.40 -22.82 21.70
N LEU A 421 35.85 -21.84 20.89
CA LEU A 421 36.06 -22.01 19.46
C LEU A 421 37.09 -23.10 19.16
N ALA A 422 38.24 -23.09 19.86
CA ALA A 422 39.27 -24.10 19.70
C ALA A 422 38.76 -25.52 20.01
N ARG A 423 38.00 -25.68 21.10
CA ARG A 423 37.34 -26.95 21.43
C ARG A 423 36.33 -27.38 20.38
N GLN A 424 35.50 -26.46 19.89
CA GLN A 424 34.51 -26.75 18.85
C GLN A 424 35.20 -27.21 17.55
N VAL A 425 36.24 -26.49 17.11
CA VAL A 425 37.03 -26.87 15.94
C VAL A 425 37.70 -28.23 16.13
N GLN A 426 38.21 -28.53 17.33
CA GLN A 426 38.79 -29.83 17.64
C GLN A 426 37.76 -30.96 17.56
N ILE A 427 36.53 -30.74 18.06
CA ILE A 427 35.43 -31.71 17.96
C ILE A 427 35.06 -31.93 16.49
N VAL A 428 34.83 -30.86 15.73
CA VAL A 428 34.48 -30.96 14.30
C VAL A 428 35.58 -31.68 13.53
N LYS A 429 36.85 -31.34 13.77
CA LYS A 429 37.99 -32.02 13.16
C LYS A 429 37.99 -33.51 13.51
N GLY A 430 37.78 -33.87 14.78
CA GLY A 430 37.73 -35.27 15.22
C GLY A 430 36.57 -36.05 14.56
N LEU A 431 35.40 -35.44 14.45
CA LEU A 431 34.25 -36.04 13.77
C LEU A 431 34.50 -36.23 12.27
N SER A 432 35.03 -35.22 11.59
CA SER A 432 35.37 -35.31 10.17
C SER A 432 36.49 -36.33 9.91
N GLN A 433 37.45 -36.46 10.82
CA GLN A 433 38.49 -37.50 10.73
C GLN A 433 37.89 -38.90 10.89
N ALA A 434 37.02 -39.12 11.88
CA ALA A 434 36.36 -40.41 12.07
C ALA A 434 35.46 -40.79 10.88
N GLU A 435 34.73 -39.83 10.30
CA GLU A 435 33.94 -40.05 9.09
C GLU A 435 34.83 -40.41 7.89
N HIS A 436 35.97 -39.72 7.73
CA HIS A 436 36.93 -40.02 6.69
C HIS A 436 37.49 -41.44 6.82
N GLU A 437 37.90 -41.84 8.02
CA GLU A 437 38.40 -43.19 8.32
C GLU A 437 37.33 -44.26 8.02
N GLN A 438 36.07 -44.03 8.39
CA GLN A 438 34.97 -44.96 8.07
C GLN A 438 34.76 -45.14 6.57
N ILE A 439 34.87 -44.04 5.80
CA ILE A 439 34.75 -44.09 4.34
C ILE A 439 35.96 -44.80 3.73
N GLU A 440 37.16 -44.57 4.24
CA GLU A 440 38.37 -45.27 3.79
C GLU A 440 38.29 -46.77 4.06
N ASP A 441 37.88 -47.18 5.27
CA ASP A 441 37.66 -48.59 5.62
C ASP A 441 36.61 -49.24 4.71
N MET A 442 35.51 -48.52 4.44
CA MET A 442 34.46 -48.98 3.53
C MET A 442 34.97 -49.11 2.09
N ASN A 443 35.79 -48.16 1.62
CA ASN A 443 36.43 -48.25 0.30
C ASN A 443 37.38 -49.44 0.23
N GLN A 444 38.25 -49.63 1.23
CA GLN A 444 39.13 -50.79 1.31
C GLN A 444 38.34 -52.11 1.33
N TYR A 445 37.24 -52.16 2.08
CA TYR A 445 36.34 -53.31 2.09
C TYR A 445 35.79 -53.60 0.68
N TYR A 446 35.27 -52.60 -0.03
CA TYR A 446 34.76 -52.80 -1.39
C TYR A 446 35.85 -53.08 -2.43
N GLU A 447 37.04 -52.50 -2.31
CA GLU A 447 38.20 -52.79 -3.17
C GLU A 447 38.73 -54.20 -2.94
N SER A 448 38.72 -54.69 -1.70
CA SER A 448 39.11 -56.06 -1.37
C SER A 448 38.14 -57.11 -1.93
N GLN A 449 36.89 -56.72 -2.22
CA GLN A 449 35.91 -57.60 -2.84
C GLN A 449 36.17 -57.76 -4.35
N GLY A 450 37.05 -58.71 -4.68
CA GLY A 450 37.19 -59.24 -6.03
C GLY A 450 36.11 -60.28 -6.37
N SER A 451 35.81 -60.45 -7.65
CA SER A 451 35.04 -61.58 -8.15
C SER A 451 35.79 -62.16 -9.34
N LEU A 452 36.21 -63.41 -9.21
CA LEU A 452 36.93 -64.10 -10.26
C LEU A 452 35.92 -64.61 -11.29
N ILE A 453 36.03 -64.13 -12.53
CA ILE A 453 35.18 -64.54 -13.63
C ILE A 453 35.93 -65.59 -14.43
N THR A 454 35.34 -66.76 -14.57
CA THR A 454 35.82 -67.88 -15.37
C THR A 454 35.07 -67.96 -16.70
N ASP A 455 35.63 -68.66 -17.68
CA ASP A 455 34.98 -68.85 -18.99
C ASP A 455 33.63 -69.59 -18.89
N SER A 456 33.36 -70.28 -17.78
CA SER A 456 32.08 -70.92 -17.48
C SER A 456 30.98 -69.97 -17.00
N ASP A 457 31.32 -68.76 -16.57
CA ASP A 457 30.35 -67.83 -16.00
C ASP A 457 29.52 -67.14 -17.11
N ALA A 458 28.20 -67.14 -16.92
CA ALA A 458 27.25 -66.58 -17.87
C ALA A 458 26.38 -65.49 -17.23
N CYS A 459 26.05 -64.47 -18.02
CA CYS A 459 25.20 -63.38 -17.57
C CYS A 459 23.77 -63.88 -17.26
N PRO A 460 23.18 -63.58 -16.09
CA PRO A 460 21.85 -64.06 -15.72
C PRO A 460 20.71 -63.50 -16.59
N VAL A 461 20.93 -62.35 -17.26
CA VAL A 461 19.92 -61.69 -18.09
C VAL A 461 19.92 -62.25 -19.52
N CYS A 462 21.06 -62.25 -20.21
CA CYS A 462 21.15 -62.70 -21.60
C CYS A 462 21.65 -64.14 -21.77
N LYS A 463 22.06 -64.80 -20.69
CA LYS A 463 22.59 -66.18 -20.65
C LYS A 463 23.81 -66.43 -21.55
N LYS A 464 24.54 -65.38 -21.94
CA LYS A 464 25.79 -65.48 -22.70
C LYS A 464 26.99 -65.45 -21.76
N HIS A 465 28.05 -66.20 -22.10
CA HIS A 465 29.32 -66.20 -21.37
C HIS A 465 30.02 -64.83 -21.46
N PHE A 466 30.77 -64.49 -20.41
CA PHE A 466 31.59 -63.27 -20.38
C PHE A 466 32.86 -63.49 -21.22
N GLY A 467 33.12 -62.59 -22.17
CA GLY A 467 34.33 -62.65 -23.01
C GLY A 467 35.37 -61.63 -22.58
N ASN A 468 36.64 -61.86 -22.94
CA ASN A 468 37.77 -61.00 -22.56
C ASN A 468 37.65 -59.51 -22.97
N GLN A 469 36.72 -59.15 -23.85
CA GLN A 469 36.50 -57.77 -24.33
C GLN A 469 35.13 -57.20 -23.95
N THR A 470 34.34 -57.89 -23.11
CA THR A 470 33.01 -57.41 -22.73
C THR A 470 33.08 -56.46 -21.54
N ALA A 471 32.44 -55.29 -21.64
CA ALA A 471 32.25 -54.40 -20.49
C ALA A 471 31.24 -55.01 -19.50
N LEU A 472 31.62 -55.04 -18.23
CA LEU A 472 30.89 -55.70 -17.15
C LEU A 472 30.38 -54.69 -16.14
N VAL A 473 29.26 -55.02 -15.49
CA VAL A 473 28.68 -54.24 -14.39
C VAL A 473 28.41 -55.19 -13.23
N ARG A 474 28.92 -54.84 -12.04
CA ARG A 474 28.65 -55.54 -10.79
C ARG A 474 27.53 -54.82 -10.04
N TYR A 475 26.47 -55.54 -9.71
CA TYR A 475 25.40 -55.02 -8.86
C TYR A 475 25.80 -55.08 -7.36
N PRO A 476 25.14 -54.29 -6.48
CA PRO A 476 25.40 -54.31 -5.04
C PRO A 476 25.21 -55.68 -4.37
N ASN A 477 24.40 -56.56 -4.97
CA ASN A 477 24.20 -57.94 -4.51
C ASN A 477 25.32 -58.92 -4.97
N GLY A 478 26.38 -58.42 -5.62
CA GLY A 478 27.50 -59.22 -6.12
C GLY A 478 27.27 -59.86 -7.49
N VAL A 479 26.09 -59.71 -8.10
CA VAL A 479 25.80 -60.30 -9.42
C VAL A 479 26.44 -59.47 -10.53
N ILE A 480 27.13 -60.15 -11.46
CA ILE A 480 27.79 -59.53 -12.60
C ILE A 480 26.90 -59.70 -13.84
N VAL A 481 26.73 -58.63 -14.60
CA VAL A 481 26.00 -58.62 -15.87
C VAL A 481 26.81 -57.91 -16.96
N HIS A 482 26.48 -58.17 -18.22
CA HIS A 482 26.97 -57.33 -19.31
C HIS A 482 26.46 -55.91 -19.15
N PHE A 483 27.26 -54.92 -19.57
CA PHE A 483 26.85 -53.50 -19.56
C PHE A 483 25.50 -53.26 -20.26
N HIS A 484 25.25 -53.94 -21.38
CA HIS A 484 23.98 -53.88 -22.12
C HIS A 484 22.79 -54.55 -21.41
N CYS A 485 23.06 -55.38 -20.41
CA CYS A 485 22.06 -56.07 -19.59
C CYS A 485 21.78 -55.34 -18.26
N LYS A 486 22.38 -54.15 -18.07
CA LYS A 486 22.09 -53.31 -16.92
C LYS A 486 20.62 -52.86 -16.99
N LEU A 487 19.82 -53.29 -16.02
CA LEU A 487 18.52 -52.70 -15.72
C LEU A 487 18.71 -51.22 -15.40
N ARG A 488 17.94 -50.37 -16.10
CA ARG A 488 17.98 -48.91 -15.97
C ARG A 488 17.40 -48.44 -14.64
#